data_AF-A0A3S3JUE4-F1
#
_entry.id   AF-A0A3S3JUE4-F1
#
_cell.length_a   1.000
_cell.length_b   1.000
_cell.length_c   1.000
_cell.angle_alpha   90.00
_cell.angle_beta   90.00
_cell.angle_gamma   90.00
#
_symmetry.space_group_name_H-M   'P 1'
#
loop_
_entity.id
_entity.type
_entity.pdbx_description
1 polymer ?
#
loop_
_entity_poly.entity_id
_entity_poly.type
_entity_poly.pdbx_seq_one_letter_code
_entity_poly.pdbx_strand_id
1 'polypeptide(L)'
;MTATIINGTQIAASVIDAVRSATASLERNARLQPGLAVNVVRNAPPSHAQVSSKSKTVKGCGFQSVQHTLPEATTQEELPALVAGLNADPSIHRILVQLPLPRNPACGPIVQSIRPGMDVDCLYRVRTRAAQNRTPRANEA
;
A
#
# COMPACT_ATOMS: atom_id res chain seq x y z
N MET A 1 26.13 28.61 -13.26
CA MET A 1 24.73 28.15 -13.40
C MET A 1 24.28 27.63 -12.05
N THR A 2 23.19 28.15 -11.50
CA THR A 2 22.59 27.66 -10.24
C THR A 2 21.58 26.56 -10.53
N ALA A 3 21.44 25.61 -9.60
CA ALA A 3 20.50 24.50 -9.75
C ALA A 3 19.04 24.99 -9.74
N THR A 4 18.20 24.43 -10.59
CA THR A 4 16.75 24.66 -10.56
C THR A 4 16.15 23.90 -9.38
N ILE A 5 15.39 24.59 -8.52
CA ILE A 5 14.69 23.97 -7.40
C ILE A 5 13.44 23.27 -7.90
N ILE A 6 13.33 21.97 -7.66
CA ILE A 6 12.12 21.19 -7.92
C ILE A 6 11.21 21.29 -6.70
N ASN A 7 10.08 21.99 -6.84
CA ASN A 7 9.09 22.12 -5.77
C ASN A 7 8.15 20.89 -5.75
N GLY A 8 8.55 19.85 -5.02
CA GLY A 8 7.77 18.61 -4.91
C GLY A 8 6.37 18.80 -4.32
N THR A 9 6.16 19.79 -3.46
CA THR A 9 4.85 20.07 -2.86
C THR A 9 3.85 20.54 -3.92
N GLN A 10 4.26 21.47 -4.79
CA GLN A 10 3.40 21.98 -5.87
C GLN A 10 3.09 20.89 -6.90
N ILE A 11 4.09 20.07 -7.23
CA ILE A 11 3.93 18.94 -8.16
C ILE A 11 2.94 17.92 -7.57
N ALA A 12 3.11 17.55 -6.28
CA ALA A 12 2.23 16.62 -5.61
C ALA A 12 0.77 17.11 -5.56
N ALA A 13 0.54 18.40 -5.28
CA ALA A 13 -0.80 18.99 -5.29
C ALA A 13 -1.45 18.86 -6.68
N SER A 14 -0.70 19.15 -7.74
CA SER A 14 -1.18 19.03 -9.13
C SER A 14 -1.56 17.59 -9.48
N VAL A 15 -0.78 16.60 -9.03
CA VAL A 15 -1.10 15.17 -9.21
C VAL A 15 -2.36 14.79 -8.44
N ILE A 16 -2.51 15.25 -7.21
CA ILE A 16 -3.70 14.98 -6.37
C ILE A 16 -4.97 15.53 -7.04
N ASP A 17 -4.92 16.73 -7.60
CA ASP A 17 -6.06 17.33 -8.29
C ASP A 17 -6.42 16.60 -9.59
N ALA A 18 -5.42 16.13 -10.34
CA ALA A 18 -5.64 15.28 -11.51
C ALA A 18 -6.31 13.96 -11.12
N VAL A 19 -5.86 13.32 -10.04
CA VAL A 19 -6.46 12.09 -9.51
C VAL A 19 -7.90 12.33 -9.06
N ARG A 20 -8.18 13.40 -8.32
CA ARG A 20 -9.54 13.78 -7.90
C ARG A 20 -10.46 14.00 -9.11
N SER A 21 -9.97 14.63 -10.16
CA SER A 21 -10.76 14.84 -11.38
C SER A 21 -11.06 13.53 -12.11
N ALA A 22 -10.10 12.61 -12.15
CA ALA A 22 -10.25 11.30 -12.76
C ALA A 22 -11.26 10.44 -11.99
N THR A 23 -11.17 10.37 -10.67
CA THR A 23 -12.13 9.62 -9.84
C THR A 23 -13.53 10.19 -9.90
N ALA A 24 -13.68 11.53 -9.88
CA ALA A 24 -14.98 12.17 -10.06
C ALA A 24 -15.60 11.87 -11.43
N SER A 25 -14.77 11.68 -12.46
CA SER A 25 -15.24 11.28 -13.81
C SER A 25 -15.61 9.80 -13.84
N LEU A 26 -14.86 8.95 -13.16
CA LEU A 26 -15.15 7.52 -13.00
C LEU A 26 -16.51 7.29 -12.33
N GLU A 27 -16.76 8.01 -11.24
CA GLU A 27 -18.02 7.95 -10.51
C GLU A 27 -19.19 8.43 -11.39
N ARG A 28 -19.04 9.56 -12.10
CA ARG A 28 -20.10 10.08 -12.98
C ARG A 28 -20.40 9.17 -14.16
N ASN A 29 -19.38 8.58 -14.78
CA ASN A 29 -19.53 7.87 -16.06
C ASN A 29 -19.80 6.37 -15.88
N ALA A 30 -19.27 5.76 -14.83
CA ALA A 30 -19.33 4.31 -14.59
C ALA A 30 -19.95 3.93 -13.25
N ARG A 31 -20.36 4.91 -12.42
CA ARG A 31 -20.82 4.68 -11.02
C ARG A 31 -19.85 3.81 -10.24
N LEU A 32 -18.56 4.02 -10.48
CA LEU A 32 -17.49 3.24 -9.87
C LEU A 32 -16.64 4.14 -8.99
N GLN A 33 -16.56 3.74 -7.73
CA GLN A 33 -15.69 4.35 -6.74
C GLN A 33 -14.47 3.44 -6.50
N PRO A 34 -13.24 3.91 -6.79
CA PRO A 34 -12.05 3.11 -6.51
C PRO A 34 -11.87 2.89 -5.01
N GLY A 35 -11.62 1.65 -4.63
CA GLY A 35 -11.41 1.24 -3.26
C GLY A 35 -9.95 0.98 -2.91
N LEU A 36 -9.48 1.56 -1.81
CA LEU A 36 -8.15 1.37 -1.27
C LEU A 36 -8.22 0.95 0.20
N ALA A 37 -7.70 -0.23 0.50
CA ALA A 37 -7.48 -0.68 1.87
C ALA A 37 -6.08 -0.31 2.34
N VAL A 38 -5.99 0.34 3.51
CA VAL A 38 -4.74 0.72 4.16
C VAL A 38 -4.60 -0.07 5.45
N ASN A 39 -3.63 -0.98 5.50
CA ASN A 39 -3.35 -1.81 6.66
C ASN A 39 -2.15 -1.24 7.42
N VAL A 40 -2.38 -0.94 8.69
CA VAL A 40 -1.35 -0.46 9.63
C VAL A 40 -1.20 -1.49 10.73
N VAL A 41 -0.05 -2.15 10.78
CA VAL A 41 0.37 -2.81 12.02
C VAL A 41 1.03 -1.74 12.87
N ARG A 42 0.50 -1.50 14.08
CA ARG A 42 1.10 -0.53 15.00
C ARG A 42 2.58 -0.84 15.13
N ASN A 43 3.42 0.12 14.82
CA ASN A 43 4.80 0.14 15.25
C ASN A 43 5.23 1.61 15.27
N ALA A 44 5.46 2.12 16.48
CA ALA A 44 5.95 3.45 16.82
C ALA A 44 5.06 4.70 16.46
N PRO A 45 5.11 5.78 17.29
CA PRO A 45 4.33 7.02 17.12
C PRO A 45 4.38 7.76 15.76
N PRO A 46 5.51 7.84 15.01
CA PRO A 46 5.56 8.61 13.76
C PRO A 46 4.74 8.01 12.60
N SER A 47 4.38 6.73 12.67
CA SER A 47 3.60 6.07 11.61
C SER A 47 2.16 6.59 11.51
N HIS A 48 1.56 7.06 12.61
CA HIS A 48 0.16 7.50 12.66
C HIS A 48 -0.12 8.77 11.85
N ALA A 49 0.78 9.75 11.90
CA ALA A 49 0.60 11.01 11.19
C ALA A 49 0.64 10.80 9.67
N GLN A 50 1.58 9.98 9.19
CA GLN A 50 1.73 9.71 7.76
C GLN A 50 0.54 8.92 7.20
N VAL A 51 0.06 7.90 7.91
CA VAL A 51 -1.12 7.11 7.49
C VAL A 51 -2.38 7.97 7.50
N SER A 52 -2.56 8.80 8.54
CA SER A 52 -3.73 9.67 8.63
C SER A 52 -3.76 10.66 7.48
N SER A 53 -2.62 11.26 7.12
CA SER A 53 -2.51 12.14 5.95
C SER A 53 -2.78 11.39 4.64
N LYS A 54 -2.24 10.18 4.44
CA LYS A 54 -2.53 9.35 3.26
C LYS A 54 -4.03 9.05 3.15
N SER A 55 -4.66 8.66 4.25
CA SER A 55 -6.09 8.33 4.29
C SER A 55 -6.95 9.57 4.00
N LYS A 56 -6.57 10.73 4.52
CA LYS A 56 -7.25 12.01 4.20
C LYS A 56 -7.12 12.36 2.72
N THR A 57 -5.94 12.23 2.13
CA THR A 57 -5.73 12.52 0.70
C THR A 57 -6.54 11.58 -0.18
N VAL A 58 -6.51 10.27 0.12
CA VAL A 58 -7.26 9.24 -0.62
C VAL A 58 -8.76 9.52 -0.56
N LYS A 59 -9.31 9.81 0.63
CA LYS A 59 -10.72 10.21 0.80
C LYS A 59 -11.02 11.53 0.09
N GLY A 60 -10.13 12.51 0.15
CA GLY A 60 -10.24 13.79 -0.54
C GLY A 60 -10.16 13.69 -2.07
N CYS A 61 -9.67 12.58 -2.59
CA CYS A 61 -9.75 12.22 -4.00
C CYS A 61 -10.99 11.40 -4.34
N GLY A 62 -11.92 11.17 -3.42
CA GLY A 62 -13.18 10.46 -3.68
C GLY A 62 -13.07 8.93 -3.70
N PHE A 63 -11.99 8.34 -3.18
CA PHE A 63 -11.86 6.89 -3.05
C PHE A 63 -12.68 6.36 -1.86
N GLN A 64 -13.15 5.13 -1.99
CA GLN A 64 -13.59 4.34 -0.83
C GLN A 64 -12.34 3.88 -0.08
N SER A 65 -12.11 4.44 1.10
CA SER A 65 -10.91 4.13 1.89
C SER A 65 -11.27 3.42 3.18
N VAL A 66 -10.72 2.21 3.33
CA VAL A 66 -10.84 1.42 4.56
C VAL A 66 -9.48 1.39 5.24
N GLN A 67 -9.43 1.74 6.53
CA GLN A 67 -8.20 1.70 7.32
C GLN A 67 -8.33 0.62 8.40
N HIS A 68 -7.41 -0.34 8.38
CA HIS A 68 -7.28 -1.34 9.44
C HIS A 68 -6.08 -0.98 10.32
N THR A 69 -6.31 -0.88 11.63
CA THR A 69 -5.24 -0.67 12.62
C THR A 69 -5.13 -1.94 13.46
N LEU A 70 -4.02 -2.64 13.31
CA LEU A 70 -3.73 -3.90 13.96
C LEU A 70 -2.74 -3.70 15.11
N PRO A 71 -2.93 -4.37 16.25
CA PRO A 71 -1.99 -4.31 17.37
C PRO A 71 -0.62 -4.94 17.01
N GLU A 72 0.43 -4.61 17.77
CA GLU A 72 1.75 -5.26 17.62
C GLU A 72 1.69 -6.76 17.89
N ALA A 73 0.78 -7.17 18.78
CA ALA A 73 0.53 -8.56 19.14
C ALA A 73 -0.26 -9.35 18.08
N THR A 74 -0.55 -8.76 16.92
CA THR A 74 -1.24 -9.45 15.84
C THR A 74 -0.52 -10.75 15.47
N THR A 75 -1.31 -11.80 15.45
CA THR A 75 -0.85 -13.17 15.26
C THR A 75 -0.55 -13.47 13.80
N GLN A 76 0.06 -14.63 13.56
CA GLN A 76 0.36 -15.12 12.23
C GLN A 76 -0.89 -15.47 11.40
N GLU A 77 -2.06 -15.61 12.03
CA GLU A 77 -3.30 -15.99 11.35
C GLU A 77 -4.19 -14.78 11.04
N GLU A 78 -4.27 -13.82 11.96
CA GLU A 78 -5.13 -12.64 11.84
C GLU A 78 -4.77 -11.76 10.63
N LEU A 79 -3.47 -11.54 10.41
CA LEU A 79 -2.98 -10.64 9.38
C LEU A 79 -3.16 -11.22 7.95
N PRO A 80 -2.80 -12.49 7.67
CA PRO A 80 -3.15 -13.14 6.41
C PRO A 80 -4.66 -13.28 6.19
N ALA A 81 -5.44 -13.57 7.23
CA ALA A 81 -6.90 -13.65 7.11
C ALA A 81 -7.51 -12.31 6.69
N LEU A 82 -7.02 -11.20 7.26
CA LEU A 82 -7.44 -9.86 6.83
C LEU A 82 -7.11 -9.62 5.35
N VAL A 83 -5.89 -9.91 4.92
CA VAL A 83 -5.49 -9.71 3.51
C VAL A 83 -6.27 -10.63 2.56
N ALA A 84 -6.56 -11.86 2.97
CA ALA A 84 -7.42 -12.77 2.21
C ALA A 84 -8.83 -12.19 2.03
N GLY A 85 -9.41 -11.64 3.09
CA GLY A 85 -10.70 -10.94 3.02
C GLY A 85 -10.67 -9.74 2.08
N LEU A 86 -9.64 -8.90 2.18
CA LEU A 86 -9.46 -7.74 1.30
C LEU A 86 -9.20 -8.12 -0.16
N ASN A 87 -8.51 -9.22 -0.41
CA ASN A 87 -8.32 -9.75 -1.77
C ASN A 87 -9.64 -10.25 -2.38
N ALA A 88 -10.58 -10.76 -1.57
CA ALA A 88 -11.86 -11.27 -2.03
C ALA A 88 -12.94 -10.19 -2.16
N ASP A 89 -12.78 -9.06 -1.47
CA ASP A 89 -13.75 -7.96 -1.47
C ASP A 89 -13.76 -7.22 -2.83
N PRO A 90 -14.88 -7.25 -3.59
CA PRO A 90 -15.00 -6.57 -4.88
C PRO A 90 -15.00 -5.04 -4.77
N SER A 91 -15.25 -4.48 -3.58
CA SER A 91 -15.16 -3.04 -3.35
C SER A 91 -13.70 -2.57 -3.21
N ILE A 92 -12.78 -3.47 -2.85
CA ILE A 92 -11.36 -3.16 -2.67
C ILE A 92 -10.59 -3.50 -3.94
N HIS A 93 -9.95 -2.49 -4.52
CA HIS A 93 -9.21 -2.63 -5.77
C HIS A 93 -7.71 -2.70 -5.52
N ARG A 94 -7.27 -2.11 -4.41
CA ARG A 94 -5.86 -1.90 -4.07
C ARG A 94 -5.63 -2.04 -2.57
N ILE A 95 -4.48 -2.57 -2.19
CA ILE A 95 -4.05 -2.79 -0.80
C ILE A 95 -2.69 -2.12 -0.58
N LEU A 96 -2.60 -1.37 0.51
CA LEU A 96 -1.38 -0.73 1.00
C LEU A 96 -1.03 -1.32 2.37
N VAL A 97 0.20 -1.80 2.54
CA VAL A 97 0.71 -2.28 3.84
C VAL A 97 1.82 -1.34 4.29
N GLN A 98 1.57 -0.59 5.35
CA GLN A 98 2.55 0.36 5.86
C GLN A 98 3.75 -0.38 6.49
N LEU A 99 4.94 -0.06 6.00
CA LEU A 99 6.22 -0.52 6.54
C LEU A 99 6.82 0.51 7.53
N PRO A 100 7.72 0.11 8.44
CA PRO A 100 8.16 -1.26 8.70
C PRO A 100 7.12 -2.06 9.50
N LEU A 101 6.95 -3.32 9.13
CA LEU A 101 6.22 -4.26 9.98
C LEU A 101 7.06 -4.58 11.23
N PRO A 102 6.42 -4.89 12.38
CA PRO A 102 7.16 -5.39 13.54
C PRO A 102 8.01 -6.61 13.18
N ARG A 103 9.07 -6.88 13.95
CA ARG A 103 10.04 -7.98 13.71
C ARG A 103 9.43 -9.39 13.80
N ASN A 104 8.12 -9.51 13.87
CA ASN A 104 7.40 -10.77 13.84
C ASN A 104 7.66 -11.49 12.50
N PRO A 105 8.18 -12.72 12.50
CA PRO A 105 8.42 -13.49 11.27
C PRO A 105 7.15 -13.66 10.40
N ALA A 106 5.96 -13.58 10.99
CA ALA A 106 4.67 -13.65 10.30
C ALA A 106 4.42 -12.48 9.33
N CYS A 107 5.10 -11.35 9.50
CA CYS A 107 4.92 -10.17 8.67
C CYS A 107 5.66 -10.25 7.32
N GLY A 108 6.62 -11.15 7.16
CA GLY A 108 7.38 -11.30 5.92
C GLY A 108 6.54 -11.80 4.72
N PRO A 109 5.71 -12.85 4.89
CA PRO A 109 4.88 -13.41 3.82
C PRO A 109 3.66 -12.56 3.44
N ILE A 110 3.22 -11.61 4.26
CA ILE A 110 1.96 -10.87 4.02
C ILE A 110 1.95 -10.13 2.67
N VAL A 111 3.07 -9.49 2.33
CA VAL A 111 3.21 -8.75 1.07
C VAL A 111 3.05 -9.68 -0.13
N GLN A 112 3.46 -10.94 0.01
CA GLN A 112 3.34 -11.96 -1.05
C GLN A 112 1.91 -12.48 -1.18
N SER A 113 1.09 -12.35 -0.12
CA SER A 113 -0.33 -12.75 -0.16
C SER A 113 -1.23 -11.72 -0.82
N ILE A 114 -0.76 -10.48 -1.03
CA ILE A 114 -1.51 -9.46 -1.79
C ILE A 114 -1.47 -9.86 -3.26
N ARG A 115 -2.64 -9.87 -3.92
CA ARG A 115 -2.70 -10.14 -5.37
C ARG A 115 -1.79 -9.14 -6.11
N PRO A 116 -0.98 -9.56 -7.11
CA PRO A 116 -0.09 -8.64 -7.82
C PRO A 116 -0.81 -7.45 -8.46
N GLY A 117 -2.07 -7.63 -8.87
CA GLY A 117 -2.93 -6.57 -9.39
C GLY A 117 -3.54 -5.64 -8.33
N MET A 118 -3.27 -5.85 -7.04
CA MET A 118 -3.75 -5.05 -5.91
C MET A 118 -2.62 -4.39 -5.11
N ASP A 119 -1.37 -4.82 -5.29
CA ASP A 119 -0.19 -4.28 -4.59
C ASP A 119 0.17 -2.87 -5.10
N VAL A 120 -0.08 -1.85 -4.28
CA VAL A 120 0.22 -0.45 -4.62
C VAL A 120 1.71 -0.14 -4.49
N ASP A 121 2.37 -0.72 -3.48
CA ASP A 121 3.78 -0.44 -3.19
C ASP A 121 4.72 -1.28 -4.09
N CYS A 122 4.16 -2.18 -4.92
CA CYS A 122 4.89 -3.04 -5.85
C CYS A 122 5.98 -3.89 -5.17
N LEU A 123 5.79 -4.20 -3.89
CA LEU A 123 6.74 -4.92 -3.06
C LEU A 123 6.82 -6.41 -3.43
N TYR A 124 5.78 -6.95 -4.10
CA TYR A 124 5.79 -8.31 -4.62
C TYR A 124 7.03 -8.59 -5.47
N ARG A 125 7.36 -7.70 -6.43
CA ARG A 125 8.49 -7.87 -7.37
C ARG A 125 9.86 -7.58 -6.75
N VAL A 126 9.92 -6.63 -5.81
CA VAL A 126 11.18 -6.23 -5.16
C VAL A 126 11.78 -7.39 -4.37
N ARG A 127 10.94 -8.20 -3.69
CA ARG A 127 11.41 -9.37 -2.96
C ARG A 127 11.71 -10.58 -3.85
N THR A 128 10.98 -10.78 -4.95
CA THR A 128 11.29 -11.87 -5.91
C THR A 128 12.70 -11.73 -6.46
N ARG A 129 13.13 -10.52 -6.84
CA ARG A 129 14.52 -10.27 -7.29
C ARG A 129 15.56 -10.47 -6.19
N ALA A 130 15.27 -10.05 -4.95
CA ALA A 130 16.16 -10.28 -3.83
C ALA A 130 16.30 -11.77 -3.47
N ALA A 131 15.26 -12.58 -3.69
CA ALA A 131 15.29 -14.04 -3.54
C ALA A 131 16.05 -14.73 -4.70
N GLN A 132 15.87 -14.28 -5.95
CA GLN A 132 16.62 -14.76 -7.11
C GLN A 132 18.14 -14.53 -6.98
N ASN A 133 18.56 -13.46 -6.31
CA ASN A 133 19.97 -13.16 -6.06
C ASN A 133 20.57 -13.86 -4.82
N ARG A 134 19.79 -14.70 -4.11
CA ARG A 134 20.24 -15.42 -2.90
C ARG A 134 20.32 -16.94 -3.06
N THR A 135 20.07 -17.49 -4.24
CA THR A 135 20.45 -18.88 -4.52
C THR A 135 21.99 -18.96 -4.55
N PRO A 136 22.64 -19.74 -3.68
CA PRO A 136 24.06 -20.01 -3.84
C PRO A 136 24.24 -20.64 -5.22
N ARG A 137 25.21 -20.16 -6.00
CA ARG A 137 25.65 -20.89 -7.19
C ARG A 137 26.15 -22.25 -6.72
N ALA A 138 25.30 -23.27 -6.81
CA ALA A 138 25.76 -24.64 -6.83
C ALA A 138 26.49 -24.84 -8.17
N ASN A 139 27.68 -25.43 -8.10
CA ASN A 139 28.64 -25.68 -9.17
C ASN A 139 29.48 -24.50 -9.66
N GLU A 140 30.60 -24.28 -8.99
CA GLU A 140 31.89 -24.27 -9.69
C GLU A 140 32.75 -25.35 -9.01
N ALA A 141 32.95 -26.44 -9.74
CA ALA A 141 33.91 -27.51 -9.48
C ALA A 141 35.20 -27.21 -10.24
#